data_AF-A0A6G1A6W2-F1
#
_entry.id   AF-A0A6G1A6W2-F1
#
_cell.length_a   1.000
_cell.length_b   1.000
_cell.length_c   1.000
_cell.angle_alpha   90.00
_cell.angle_beta   90.00
_cell.angle_gamma   90.00
#
_symmetry.space_group_name_H-M   'P 1'
#
loop_
_entity.id
_entity.type
_entity.pdbx_description
1 polymer ?
#
loop_
_entity_poly.entity_id
_entity_poly.type
_entity_poly.pdbx_seq_one_letter_code
_entity_poly.pdbx_strand_id
1 'polypeptide(L)' 'MHPSLFLAALCLGIASAAPQVNQSLDEQWFQWKATHGKLYSDEEGWRRAVWERNMQMIKQHNQEHSQGKHSFTMAMNGF' A
#
# COMPACT_ATOMS: atom_id res chain seq x y z
N MET A 1 -30.63 -31.42 -1.47
CA MET A 1 -29.63 -30.34 -1.65
C MET A 1 -30.35 -29.03 -1.40
N HIS A 2 -29.98 -28.29 -0.36
CA HIS A 2 -30.75 -27.14 0.14
C HIS A 2 -30.30 -25.88 -0.62
N PRO A 3 -31.15 -25.26 -1.46
CA PRO A 3 -30.78 -24.06 -2.25
C PRO A 3 -30.29 -22.91 -1.37
N SER A 4 -30.76 -22.86 -0.12
CA SER A 4 -30.39 -21.86 0.87
C SER A 4 -28.91 -21.93 1.30
N LEU A 5 -28.27 -23.11 1.26
CA LEU A 5 -26.83 -23.20 1.54
C LEU A 5 -25.99 -22.60 0.40
N PHE A 6 -26.47 -22.66 -0.84
CA PHE A 6 -25.78 -22.08 -1.99
C PHE A 6 -25.85 -20.55 -1.99
N LEU A 7 -26.99 -19.96 -1.58
CA LEU A 7 -27.09 -18.50 -1.41
C LEU A 7 -26.17 -17.97 -0.31
N ALA A 8 -26.06 -18.69 0.82
CA ALA A 8 -25.19 -18.28 1.92
C ALA A 8 -23.71 -18.27 1.53
N ALA A 9 -23.27 -19.21 0.70
CA ALA A 9 -21.91 -19.26 0.16
C ALA A 9 -21.61 -18.11 -0.83
N LEU A 10 -22.60 -17.67 -1.62
CA LEU A 10 -22.43 -16.59 -2.60
C LEU A 10 -22.25 -15.22 -1.93
N CYS A 11 -22.84 -15.00 -0.75
CA CYS A 11 -22.75 -13.73 -0.03
C CYS A 11 -21.43 -13.52 0.74
N LEU A 12 -20.62 -14.56 0.94
CA LEU A 12 -19.36 -14.47 1.72
C LEU A 12 -18.14 -14.01 0.89
N GLY A 13 -18.30 -13.84 -0.42
CA GLY A 13 -17.19 -13.62 -1.36
C GLY A 13 -16.99 -12.18 -1.86
N ILE A 14 -17.64 -11.16 -1.27
CA ILE A 14 -17.43 -9.77 -1.69
C ILE A 14 -16.21 -9.21 -0.96
N ALA A 15 -15.02 -9.52 -1.46
CA ALA A 15 -13.82 -8.79 -1.08
C ALA A 15 -13.98 -7.33 -1.55
N SER A 16 -13.83 -6.38 -0.63
CA SER A 16 -13.88 -4.96 -0.96
C SER A 16 -12.75 -4.61 -1.93
N ALA A 17 -13.07 -3.89 -3.01
CA ALA A 17 -12.07 -3.34 -3.94
C ALA A 17 -11.36 -2.10 -3.37
N ALA A 18 -11.73 -1.64 -2.16
CA ALA A 18 -11.06 -0.53 -1.51
C ALA A 18 -9.61 -0.91 -1.19
N PRO A 19 -8.63 -0.02 -1.44
CA PRO A 19 -7.25 -0.26 -1.07
C PRO A 19 -7.13 -0.55 0.42
N GLN A 20 -6.53 -1.68 0.77
CA GLN A 20 -6.20 -1.97 2.17
C GLN A 20 -4.97 -1.14 2.55
N VAL A 21 -5.15 -0.22 3.49
CA VAL A 21 -4.11 0.67 3.99
C VAL A 21 -3.57 0.12 5.31
N ASN A 22 -2.24 0.11 5.47
CA ASN A 22 -1.61 -0.30 6.70
C ASN A 22 -1.56 0.85 7.71
N GLN A 23 -2.44 0.81 8.70
CA GLN A 23 -2.56 1.83 9.76
C GLN A 23 -1.25 2.04 10.55
N SER A 24 -0.37 1.04 10.64
CA SER A 24 0.93 1.20 11.33
C SER A 24 1.88 2.19 10.63
N LEU A 25 1.61 2.55 9.38
CA LEU A 25 2.41 3.47 8.58
C LEU A 25 1.82 4.90 8.53
N ASP A 26 0.75 5.18 9.28
CA ASP A 26 0.03 6.45 9.17
C ASP A 26 0.91 7.65 9.56
N GLU A 27 1.66 7.53 10.65
CA GLU A 27 2.60 8.57 11.09
C GLU A 27 3.62 8.87 9.99
N GLN A 28 4.23 7.83 9.39
CA GLN A 28 5.21 8.01 8.31
C GLN A 28 4.60 8.67 7.07
N TRP A 29 3.34 8.38 6.76
CA TRP A 29 2.63 9.02 5.67
C TRP A 29 2.36 10.49 5.93
N PHE A 30 1.89 10.85 7.12
CA PHE A 30 1.67 12.25 7.47
C PHE A 30 2.97 13.04 7.48
N GLN A 31 4.05 12.49 8.03
CA GLN A 31 5.38 13.11 7.99
C GLN A 31 5.90 13.28 6.56
N TRP A 32 5.76 12.26 5.71
CA TRP A 32 6.14 12.34 4.30
C TRP A 32 5.33 13.39 3.53
N LYS A 33 4.01 13.43 3.72
CA LYS A 33 3.14 14.46 3.13
C LYS A 33 3.56 15.85 3.57
N ALA A 34 3.80 16.06 4.86
CA ALA A 34 4.23 17.35 5.41
C ALA A 34 5.59 17.77 4.82
N THR A 35 6.55 16.85 4.78
CA THR A 35 7.89 17.08 4.22
C THR A 35 7.85 17.49 2.75
N HIS A 36 6.92 16.93 1.98
CA HIS A 36 6.81 17.17 0.53
C HIS A 36 5.64 18.09 0.14
N GLY A 37 4.99 18.75 1.09
CA GLY A 37 3.88 19.67 0.84
C GLY A 37 2.69 19.04 0.13
N LYS A 38 2.39 17.76 0.38
CA LYS A 38 1.31 17.03 -0.29
C LYS A 38 -0.03 17.28 0.40
N LEU A 39 -1.02 17.69 -0.39
CA LEU A 39 -2.41 17.83 0.03
C LEU A 39 -3.29 17.10 -0.99
N TYR A 40 -4.07 16.14 -0.52
CA TYR A 40 -4.97 15.33 -1.34
C TYR A 40 -6.39 15.39 -0.77
N SER A 41 -7.40 15.26 -1.62
CA SER A 41 -8.80 15.12 -1.24
C SER A 41 -9.27 13.68 -1.54
N ASP A 42 -10.08 13.50 -2.58
CA ASP A 42 -10.65 12.22 -2.98
C ASP A 42 -9.58 11.22 -3.43
N GLU A 43 -8.40 11.72 -3.80
CA GLU A 43 -7.25 10.92 -4.20
C GLU A 43 -6.48 10.27 -3.05
N GLU A 44 -6.70 10.69 -1.79
CA GLU A 44 -5.81 10.33 -0.68
C GLU A 44 -5.67 8.81 -0.50
N GLY A 45 -6.79 8.07 -0.60
CA GLY A 45 -6.78 6.62 -0.41
C GLY A 45 -5.89 5.88 -1.42
N TRP A 46 -5.96 6.23 -2.71
CA TRP A 46 -5.14 5.56 -3.71
C TRP A 46 -3.69 6.05 -3.68
N ARG A 47 -3.45 7.33 -3.38
CA ARG A 47 -2.10 7.88 -3.18
C ARG A 47 -1.40 7.19 -2.02
N ARG A 48 -2.11 6.97 -0.91
CA ARG A 48 -1.64 6.21 0.25
C ARG A 48 -1.27 4.78 -0.14
N ALA A 49 -2.11 4.09 -0.91
CA ALA A 49 -1.82 2.74 -1.37
C ALA A 49 -0.58 2.64 -2.28
N VAL A 50 -0.41 3.59 -3.21
CA VAL A 50 0.79 3.69 -4.06
C VAL A 50 2.03 3.95 -3.22
N TRP A 51 1.95 4.87 -2.26
CA TRP A 51 3.06 5.19 -1.36
C TRP A 51 3.49 3.97 -0.53
N GLU A 52 2.55 3.19 0.01
CA GLU A 52 2.87 1.96 0.76
C GLU A 52 3.53 0.90 -0.14
N ARG A 53 3.04 0.75 -1.38
CA ARG A 53 3.67 -0.14 -2.36
C ARG A 53 5.10 0.30 -2.69
N ASN A 54 5.35 1.59 -2.83
CA ASN A 54 6.68 2.13 -3.05
C ASN A 54 7.60 1.86 -1.85
N MET A 55 7.09 1.97 -0.62
CA MET A 55 7.86 1.65 0.59
C MET A 55 8.32 0.18 0.59
N GLN A 56 7.41 -0.74 0.23
CA GLN A 56 7.74 -2.17 0.10
C GLN A 56 8.77 -2.43 -1.00
N MET A 57 8.60 -1.80 -2.16
CA MET A 57 9.53 -1.91 -3.28
C MET A 57 10.94 -1.43 -2.89
N ILE A 58 11.04 -0.27 -2.25
CA ILE A 58 12.32 0.29 -1.77
C ILE A 58 12.98 -0.65 -0.76
N LYS A 59 12.22 -1.17 0.20
CA LYS A 59 12.74 -2.12 1.20
C LYS A 59 13.30 -3.37 0.53
N GLN A 60 12.55 -3.96 -0.39
CA GLN A 60 12.98 -5.16 -1.12
C GLN A 60 14.23 -4.89 -1.96
N HIS A 61 14.22 -3.82 -2.74
CA HIS A 61 15.37 -3.42 -3.56
C HIS A 61 16.63 -3.21 -2.71
N ASN A 62 16.53 -2.52 -1.57
CA ASN A 62 17.69 -2.27 -0.72
C ASN A 62 18.18 -3.54 0.01
N GLN A 63 17.30 -4.50 0.29
CA GLN A 63 17.68 -5.84 0.75
C GLN A 63 18.42 -6.62 -0.35
N GLU A 64 18.02 -6.48 -1.61
CA GLU A 64 18.73 -7.09 -2.74
C GLU A 64 20.07 -6.40 -3.02
N HIS A 65 20.14 -5.08 -2.86
CA HIS A 65 21.38 -4.32 -2.91
C HIS A 65 22.39 -4.82 -1.87
N SER A 66 21.98 -5.08 -0.62
CA SER A 66 22.88 -5.61 0.41
C SER A 66 23.37 -7.04 0.12
N GLN A 67 22.70 -7.75 -0.78
CA GLN A 67 23.13 -9.04 -1.34
C GLN A 67 24.00 -8.88 -2.62
N GLY A 68 24.33 -7.66 -3.03
CA GLY A 68 25.11 -7.35 -4.22
C GLY A 68 24.36 -7.48 -5.55
N LYS A 69 23.02 -7.55 -5.53
CA LYS A 69 22.21 -7.69 -6.77
C LYS A 69 21.97 -6.37 -7.50
N HIS A 70 22.11 -5.25 -6.80
CA HIS A 70 21.96 -3.90 -7.35
C HIS A 70 23.19 -3.06 -7.01
N SER A 71 23.50 -2.09 -7.85
CA SER A 71 24.65 -1.17 -7.68
C SER A 71 24.28 0.16 -7.02
N PHE A 72 23.01 0.35 -6.66
CA PHE A 72 22.51 1.56 -6.01
C PHE A 72 21.45 1.22 -4.97
N THR A 73 21.10 2.21 -4.13
CA THR A 73 19.99 2.12 -3.18
C THR A 73 18.89 3.10 -3.56
N MET A 74 17.68 2.82 -3.07
CA MET A 74 16.52 3.70 -3.23
C MET A 74 16.12 4.31 -1.89
N ALA A 75 15.48 5.46 -1.95
CA ALA A 75 14.86 6.11 -0.81
C ALA A 75 13.49 6.65 -1.21
N MET A 76 12.59 6.76 -0.24
CA MET A 76 11.30 7.41 -0.46
C MET A 76 11.56 8.89 -0.78
N ASN A 77 10.92 9.42 -1.81
CA ASN A 77 11.07 10.79 -2.27
C ASN A 77 9.69 11.40 -2.54
N GLY A 78 9.65 12.64 -3.04
CA GLY A 78 8.40 13.38 -3.24
C GLY A 78 7.69 13.14 -4.57
N PHE A 79 8.08 12.14 -5.36
CA PHE A 79 7.48 11.84 -6.67
C PHE A 79 6.24 10.94 -6.57
#